data_AF-A0AAU0XTH3-F1
#
_entry.id   AF-A0AAU0XTH3-F1
#
_cell.length_a   1.000
_cell.length_b   1.000
_cell.length_c   1.000
_cell.angle_alpha   90.00
_cell.angle_beta   90.00
_cell.angle_gamma   90.00
#
_symmetry.space_group_name_H-M   'P 1'
#
loop_
_entity.id
_entity.type
_entity.pdbx_description
1 polymer ?
#
loop_
_entity_poly.entity_id
_entity_poly.type
_entity_poly.pdbx_seq_one_letter_code
_entity_poly.pdbx_strand_id
1 'polypeptide(L)'
;MSNSADSPQGPVRRPFRHPVRVLTAAVFALAGLIFVTSANTAKGTNIRTDSSLLKLSDLIQQRSGKNAALDDSNASLRDDIDSLAQRDDGSTKAEDARLKALEREAGTTKLSGRAVAVTLDDAPPDATAKPGYPDPQPNDLVIHQQDLQAVVNALWQGGARGIRVMDQRLISTSAVRCVGNTLILQGRVYSPPYKITAVGSPDSLKKALDNSPAIQNYLLYVKAYGLGWKVDERETVTLPGYSGTVDLHYAKPVK
;
A
#
# COMPACT_ATOMS: atom_id res chain seq x y z
N MET A 1 70.41 -11.51 66.05
CA MET A 1 69.72 -11.55 67.36
C MET A 1 68.24 -11.48 67.06
N SER A 2 67.60 -12.62 66.79
CA SER A 2 66.83 -13.45 67.72
C SER A 2 65.67 -12.71 68.39
N ASN A 3 64.46 -13.09 68.01
CA ASN A 3 63.20 -13.19 68.78
C ASN A 3 62.07 -13.26 67.73
N SER A 4 61.08 -14.14 67.76
CA SER A 4 60.77 -15.36 68.49
C SER A 4 59.65 -16.02 67.68
N ALA A 5 59.62 -17.35 67.65
CA ALA A 5 58.41 -18.10 67.28
C ALA A 5 57.33 -17.88 68.35
N ASP A 6 56.05 -17.82 67.99
CA ASP A 6 55.08 -18.84 68.42
C ASP A 6 53.68 -18.70 67.76
N SER A 7 53.29 -19.79 67.10
CA SER A 7 52.01 -20.51 67.07
C SER A 7 50.62 -19.86 66.78
N PRO A 8 49.71 -20.60 66.11
CA PRO A 8 48.48 -20.09 65.50
C PRO A 8 47.27 -20.16 66.45
N GLN A 9 46.35 -19.20 66.35
CA GLN A 9 45.01 -19.30 66.96
C GLN A 9 43.96 -19.61 65.90
N GLY A 10 43.13 -20.62 66.21
CA GLY A 10 42.35 -21.45 65.29
C GLY A 10 41.26 -20.76 64.45
N PRO A 11 40.61 -21.52 63.54
CA PRO A 11 39.62 -20.96 62.64
C PRO A 11 38.39 -20.52 63.43
N VAL A 12 38.10 -19.22 63.43
CA VAL A 12 36.81 -18.68 63.88
C VAL A 12 35.74 -19.16 62.91
N ARG A 13 35.12 -20.31 63.20
CA ARG A 13 33.87 -20.73 62.54
C ARG A 13 32.78 -19.73 62.93
N ARG A 14 32.60 -18.67 62.13
CA ARG A 14 31.41 -17.82 62.24
C ARG A 14 30.18 -18.63 61.80
N PRO A 15 29.22 -18.91 62.70
CA PRO A 15 27.95 -19.50 62.31
C PRO A 15 27.10 -18.40 61.65
N PHE A 16 26.09 -18.82 60.87
CA PHE A 16 25.08 -17.98 60.22
C PHE A 16 25.47 -17.30 58.90
N ARG A 17 25.72 -18.12 57.87
CA ARG A 17 25.46 -17.74 56.46
C ARG A 17 24.04 -18.11 55.98
N HIS A 18 23.21 -18.72 56.83
CA HIS A 18 21.88 -19.19 56.45
C HIS A 18 20.86 -18.08 56.12
N PRO A 19 20.68 -17.00 56.92
CA PRO A 19 19.68 -15.99 56.60
C PRO A 19 20.04 -15.20 55.35
N VAL A 20 21.33 -14.89 55.15
CA VAL A 20 21.82 -14.19 53.95
C VAL A 20 21.59 -15.05 52.70
N ARG A 21 21.86 -16.36 52.76
CA ARG A 21 21.64 -17.28 51.64
C ARG A 21 20.15 -17.42 51.28
N VAL A 22 19.27 -17.46 52.28
CA VAL A 22 17.81 -17.51 52.06
C VAL A 22 17.33 -16.21 51.40
N LEU A 23 17.83 -15.06 51.85
CA LEU A 23 17.46 -13.76 51.30
C LEU A 23 17.95 -13.60 49.86
N THR A 24 19.17 -14.05 49.55
CA THR A 24 19.70 -14.08 48.19
C THR A 24 18.88 -15.01 47.28
N ALA A 25 18.53 -16.22 47.75
CA ALA A 25 17.68 -17.13 46.99
C ALA A 25 16.28 -16.56 46.72
N ALA A 26 15.69 -15.86 47.71
CA ALA A 26 14.41 -15.19 47.55
C ALA A 26 14.48 -14.06 46.51
N VAL A 27 15.54 -13.26 46.51
CA VAL A 27 15.75 -12.20 45.49
C VAL A 27 15.89 -12.81 44.10
N PHE A 28 16.66 -13.88 43.94
CA PHE A 28 16.77 -14.56 42.64
C PHE A 28 15.46 -15.19 42.19
N ALA A 29 14.68 -15.76 43.11
CA ALA A 29 13.35 -16.29 42.80
C ALA A 29 12.40 -15.19 42.35
N LEU A 30 12.42 -14.02 43.03
CA LEU A 30 11.60 -12.87 42.67
C LEU A 30 12.03 -12.28 41.31
N ALA A 31 13.34 -12.15 41.06
CA ALA A 31 13.87 -11.69 39.79
C ALA A 31 13.52 -12.66 38.66
N GLY A 32 13.63 -13.97 38.90
CA GLY A 32 13.19 -15.01 37.97
C GLY A 32 11.69 -14.94 37.68
N LEU A 33 10.87 -14.73 38.71
CA LEU A 33 9.43 -14.55 38.55
C LEU A 33 9.11 -13.32 37.69
N ILE A 34 9.75 -12.17 37.95
CA ILE A 34 9.59 -10.95 37.15
C ILE A 34 10.04 -11.19 35.70
N PHE A 35 11.14 -11.92 35.50
CA PHE A 35 11.65 -12.21 34.17
C PHE A 35 10.70 -13.12 33.37
N VAL A 36 10.14 -14.14 34.01
CA VAL A 36 9.17 -15.06 33.40
C VAL A 36 7.83 -14.36 33.12
N THR A 37 7.32 -13.56 34.06
CA THR A 37 6.07 -12.80 33.86
C THR A 37 6.25 -11.75 32.76
N SER A 38 7.39 -11.07 32.71
CA SER A 38 7.73 -10.13 31.64
C SER A 38 7.82 -10.85 30.28
N ALA A 39 8.51 -11.99 30.20
CA ALA A 39 8.63 -12.77 28.96
C ALA A 39 7.27 -13.29 28.46
N ASN A 40 6.43 -13.81 29.35
CA ASN A 40 5.07 -14.26 29.00
C ASN A 40 4.14 -13.11 28.63
N THR A 41 4.26 -11.96 29.29
CA THR A 41 3.46 -10.76 28.99
C THR A 41 3.88 -10.11 27.68
N ALA A 42 5.17 -10.11 27.37
CA ALA A 42 5.74 -9.46 26.19
C ALA A 42 5.28 -10.08 24.86
N LYS A 43 4.75 -11.31 24.84
CA LYS A 43 4.24 -12.01 23.64
C LYS A 43 5.12 -11.87 22.38
N GLY A 44 6.44 -11.74 22.54
CA GLY A 44 7.40 -11.60 21.43
C GLY A 44 7.63 -10.17 20.89
N THR A 45 7.20 -9.12 21.58
CA THR A 45 7.53 -7.73 21.21
C THR A 45 8.93 -7.35 21.74
N ASN A 46 9.90 -7.26 20.82
CA ASN A 46 11.25 -6.81 21.11
C ASN A 46 11.31 -5.28 20.89
N ILE A 47 11.76 -4.53 21.89
CA ILE A 47 11.76 -3.04 21.92
C ILE A 47 12.81 -2.43 20.96
N ARG A 48 13.55 -3.25 20.20
CA ARG A 48 14.40 -2.76 19.11
C ARG A 48 13.55 -2.35 17.92
N THR A 49 13.42 -1.03 17.74
CA THR A 49 12.63 -0.34 16.70
C THR A 49 12.93 -0.82 15.29
N ASP A 50 14.18 -1.17 14.97
CA ASP A 50 14.54 -1.57 13.62
C ASP A 50 13.96 -2.95 13.25
N SER A 51 13.88 -3.85 14.24
CA SER A 51 13.25 -5.15 14.06
C SER A 51 11.72 -5.07 14.01
N SER A 52 11.11 -4.08 14.67
CA SER A 52 9.66 -3.88 14.60
C SER A 52 9.23 -3.20 13.28
N LEU A 53 10.03 -2.28 12.73
CA LEU A 53 9.79 -1.67 11.42
C LEU A 53 9.91 -2.69 10.28
N LEU A 54 10.94 -3.53 10.28
CA LEU A 54 11.08 -4.62 9.29
C LEU A 54 9.90 -5.59 9.36
N LYS A 55 9.46 -5.96 10.57
CA LYS A 55 8.26 -6.81 10.76
C LYS A 55 6.99 -6.15 10.23
N LEU A 56 6.86 -4.83 10.34
CA LEU A 56 5.70 -4.10 9.83
C LEU A 56 5.72 -4.02 8.30
N SER A 57 6.86 -3.72 7.67
CA SER A 57 6.97 -3.73 6.21
C SER A 57 6.71 -5.12 5.64
N ASP A 58 7.24 -6.16 6.28
CA ASP A 58 7.01 -7.55 5.89
C ASP A 58 5.52 -7.92 6.02
N LEU A 59 4.88 -7.50 7.11
CA LEU A 59 3.45 -7.72 7.31
C LEU A 59 2.62 -6.97 6.26
N ILE A 60 2.96 -5.72 5.93
CA ILE A 60 2.27 -4.95 4.89
C ILE A 60 2.41 -5.66 3.54
N GLN A 61 3.62 -6.08 3.17
CA GLN A 61 3.85 -6.81 1.91
C GLN A 61 3.10 -8.15 1.88
N GLN A 62 3.13 -8.90 2.98
CA GLN A 62 2.37 -10.14 3.12
C GLN A 62 0.87 -9.91 2.95
N ARG A 63 0.32 -8.87 3.58
CA ARG A 63 -1.11 -8.53 3.49
C ARG A 63 -1.49 -8.02 2.10
N SER A 64 -0.65 -7.20 1.48
CA SER A 64 -0.82 -6.73 0.11
C SER A 64 -0.82 -7.90 -0.88
N GLY A 65 0.12 -8.84 -0.73
CA GLY A 65 0.17 -10.06 -1.53
C GLY A 65 -1.04 -10.98 -1.31
N LYS A 66 -1.52 -11.11 -0.07
CA LYS A 66 -2.75 -11.84 0.23
C LYS A 66 -3.97 -11.19 -0.43
N ASN A 67 -4.07 -9.87 -0.41
CA ASN A 67 -5.16 -9.15 -1.07
C ASN A 67 -5.09 -9.34 -2.59
N ALA A 68 -3.90 -9.29 -3.19
CA ALA A 68 -3.72 -9.60 -4.62
C ALA A 68 -4.22 -11.02 -4.97
N ALA A 69 -3.84 -12.03 -4.18
CA ALA A 69 -4.29 -13.40 -4.41
C ALA A 69 -5.81 -13.58 -4.26
N LEU A 70 -6.43 -12.85 -3.32
CA LEU A 70 -7.88 -12.84 -3.16
C LEU A 70 -8.58 -12.13 -4.33
N ASP A 71 -8.01 -11.04 -4.84
CA ASP A 71 -8.54 -10.34 -6.02
C ASP A 71 -8.48 -11.24 -7.27
N ASP A 72 -7.38 -11.97 -7.47
CA ASP A 72 -7.23 -12.93 -8.56
C ASP A 72 -8.23 -14.09 -8.42
N SER A 73 -8.43 -14.58 -7.19
CA SER A 73 -9.44 -15.61 -6.91
C SER A 73 -10.85 -15.10 -7.22
N ASN A 74 -11.19 -13.89 -6.79
CA ASN A 74 -12.48 -13.27 -7.08
C ASN A 74 -12.71 -13.09 -8.58
N ALA A 75 -11.67 -12.71 -9.34
CA ALA A 75 -11.76 -12.61 -10.80
C ALA A 75 -12.05 -13.99 -11.43
N SER A 76 -11.34 -15.04 -11.01
CA SER A 76 -11.57 -16.41 -11.51
C SER A 76 -12.97 -16.93 -11.18
N LEU A 77 -13.42 -16.73 -9.94
CA LEU A 77 -14.75 -17.14 -9.48
C LEU A 77 -15.87 -16.44 -10.26
N ARG A 78 -15.66 -15.17 -10.65
CA ARG A 78 -16.61 -14.44 -11.51
C ARG A 78 -16.64 -15.01 -12.92
N ASP A 79 -15.49 -15.25 -13.53
CA ASP A 79 -15.41 -15.86 -14.85
C ASP A 79 -16.11 -17.24 -14.87
N ASP A 80 -15.97 -18.03 -13.79
CA ASP A 80 -16.68 -19.30 -13.62
C ASP A 80 -18.20 -19.11 -13.52
N ILE A 81 -18.66 -18.17 -12.68
CA ILE A 81 -20.09 -17.83 -12.53
C ILE A 81 -20.68 -17.39 -13.87
N ASP A 82 -20.01 -16.50 -14.60
CA ASP A 82 -20.47 -15.99 -15.89
C ASP A 82 -20.55 -17.12 -16.93
N SER A 83 -19.58 -18.05 -16.91
CA SER A 83 -19.57 -19.21 -17.80
C SER A 83 -20.68 -20.22 -17.50
N LEU A 84 -21.09 -20.34 -16.23
CA LEU A 84 -22.18 -21.21 -15.80
C LEU A 84 -23.53 -20.57 -16.11
N ALA A 85 -23.69 -19.27 -15.86
CA ALA A 85 -24.90 -18.51 -16.18
C ALA A 85 -25.22 -18.58 -17.68
N GLN A 86 -24.21 -18.48 -18.55
CA GLN A 86 -24.40 -18.57 -20.01
C GLN A 86 -24.86 -19.95 -20.52
N ARG A 87 -24.79 -21.01 -19.71
CA ARG A 87 -25.07 -22.38 -20.18
C ARG A 87 -26.54 -22.77 -20.11
N ASP A 88 -27.38 -22.12 -19.30
CA ASP A 88 -28.81 -22.45 -19.22
C ASP A 88 -29.65 -21.46 -18.36
N ASP A 89 -29.63 -20.15 -18.66
CA ASP A 89 -30.40 -19.16 -17.86
C ASP A 89 -31.81 -18.85 -18.40
N GLY A 90 -32.19 -19.43 -19.55
CA GLY A 90 -33.46 -19.14 -20.21
C GLY A 90 -33.58 -17.69 -20.72
N SER A 91 -32.47 -16.95 -20.80
CA SER A 91 -32.45 -15.58 -21.29
C SER A 91 -32.64 -15.50 -22.81
N THR A 92 -33.18 -14.36 -23.22
CA THR A 92 -33.28 -13.99 -24.63
C THR A 92 -31.99 -13.33 -25.11
N LYS A 93 -31.74 -13.40 -26.42
CA LYS A 93 -30.61 -12.68 -27.06
C LYS A 93 -30.60 -11.17 -26.75
N ALA A 94 -31.76 -10.59 -26.50
CA ALA A 94 -31.90 -9.17 -26.16
C ALA A 94 -31.41 -8.89 -24.73
N GLU A 95 -31.71 -9.78 -23.78
CA GLU A 95 -31.24 -9.69 -22.39
C GLU A 95 -29.73 -9.89 -22.31
N ASP A 96 -29.18 -10.87 -23.02
CA ASP A 96 -27.74 -11.08 -23.16
C ASP A 96 -27.01 -9.83 -23.67
N ALA A 97 -27.56 -9.21 -24.73
CA ALA A 97 -26.97 -8.02 -25.31
C ALA A 97 -27.01 -6.84 -24.32
N ARG A 98 -28.08 -6.74 -23.53
CA ARG A 98 -28.24 -5.73 -22.49
C ARG A 98 -27.25 -5.96 -21.34
N LEU A 99 -27.11 -7.19 -20.85
CA LEU A 99 -26.15 -7.55 -19.81
C LEU A 99 -24.72 -7.19 -20.24
N LYS A 100 -24.31 -7.62 -21.44
CA LYS A 100 -22.98 -7.30 -21.99
C LYS A 100 -22.74 -5.80 -22.13
N ALA A 101 -23.78 -5.00 -22.40
CA ALA A 101 -23.66 -3.55 -22.43
C ALA A 101 -23.42 -2.98 -21.03
N LEU A 102 -24.19 -3.43 -20.04
CA LEU A 102 -24.04 -3.03 -18.64
C LEU A 102 -22.67 -3.42 -18.06
N GLU A 103 -22.15 -4.61 -18.36
CA GLU A 103 -20.82 -5.03 -17.94
C GLU A 103 -19.70 -4.14 -18.50
N ARG A 104 -19.85 -3.67 -19.75
CA ARG A 104 -18.92 -2.71 -20.35
C ARG A 104 -19.00 -1.35 -19.66
N GLU A 105 -20.20 -0.86 -19.38
CA GLU A 105 -20.42 0.42 -18.69
C GLU A 105 -19.95 0.38 -17.23
N ALA A 106 -20.17 -0.75 -16.54
CA ALA A 106 -19.70 -1.00 -15.18
C ALA A 106 -18.18 -1.20 -15.12
N GLY A 107 -17.51 -1.42 -16.26
CA GLY A 107 -16.06 -1.61 -16.34
C GLY A 107 -15.57 -2.97 -15.83
N THR A 108 -16.46 -3.97 -15.73
CA THR A 108 -16.14 -5.33 -15.27
C THR A 108 -15.53 -6.20 -16.36
N THR A 109 -15.54 -5.73 -17.61
CA THR A 109 -14.94 -6.45 -18.76
C THR A 109 -13.58 -5.89 -19.17
N LYS A 110 -12.77 -6.76 -19.80
CA LYS A 110 -11.50 -6.36 -20.42
C LYS A 110 -11.75 -5.29 -21.49
N LEU A 111 -10.88 -4.28 -21.54
CA LEU A 111 -10.99 -3.19 -22.49
C LEU A 111 -9.66 -3.00 -23.24
N SER A 112 -9.72 -3.09 -24.57
CA SER A 112 -8.55 -2.88 -25.43
C SER A 112 -8.66 -1.63 -26.29
N GLY A 113 -7.52 -0.99 -26.55
CA GLY A 113 -7.39 0.07 -27.54
C GLY A 113 -6.13 0.91 -27.36
N ARG A 114 -6.04 1.97 -28.16
CA ARG A 114 -5.01 3.02 -27.99
C ARG A 114 -5.09 3.61 -26.59
N ALA A 115 -3.93 3.94 -26.03
CA ALA A 115 -3.83 4.39 -24.66
C ALA A 115 -2.77 5.47 -24.48
N VAL A 116 -2.91 6.21 -23.37
CA VAL A 116 -1.89 7.08 -22.82
C VAL A 116 -1.49 6.52 -21.46
N ALA A 117 -0.19 6.45 -21.20
CA ALA A 117 0.36 6.11 -19.90
C ALA A 117 1.03 7.34 -19.29
N VAL A 118 0.62 7.70 -18.07
CA VAL A 118 1.21 8.77 -17.28
C VAL A 118 1.96 8.13 -16.11
N THR A 119 3.22 8.51 -15.93
CA THR A 119 4.05 8.06 -14.80
C THR A 119 4.39 9.26 -13.93
N LEU A 120 4.11 9.15 -12.63
CA LEU A 120 4.47 10.11 -11.60
C LEU A 120 5.50 9.47 -10.68
N ASP A 121 6.50 10.22 -10.24
CA ASP A 121 7.51 9.72 -9.31
C ASP A 121 7.83 10.77 -8.25
N ASP A 122 8.26 10.32 -7.07
CA ASP A 122 8.76 11.22 -6.03
C ASP A 122 10.00 11.95 -6.53
N ALA A 123 10.34 13.06 -5.86
CA ALA A 123 11.60 13.72 -6.12
C ALA A 123 12.79 12.82 -5.72
N PRO A 124 13.97 12.97 -6.35
CA PRO A 124 15.18 12.29 -5.92
C PRO A 124 15.48 12.52 -4.41
N PRO A 125 16.09 11.55 -3.71
CA PRO A 125 16.33 11.66 -2.26
C PRO A 125 17.14 12.89 -1.81
N ASP A 126 17.96 13.44 -2.70
CA ASP A 126 18.81 14.62 -2.53
C ASP A 126 18.28 15.87 -3.27
N ALA A 127 16.99 15.87 -3.59
CA ALA A 127 16.35 16.96 -4.30
C ALA A 127 16.50 18.30 -3.54
N THR A 128 17.02 19.28 -4.27
CA THR A 128 17.11 20.68 -3.83
C THR A 128 16.29 21.56 -4.76
N ALA A 129 15.88 22.71 -4.26
CA ALA A 129 15.16 23.69 -5.06
C ALA A 129 16.00 24.11 -6.28
N LYS A 130 15.38 24.13 -7.46
CA LYS A 130 15.97 24.76 -8.63
C LYS A 130 16.13 26.28 -8.38
N PRO A 131 17.08 26.95 -9.07
CA PRO A 131 17.27 28.38 -8.91
C PRO A 131 15.97 29.18 -9.09
N GLY A 132 15.68 30.07 -8.14
CA GLY A 132 14.47 30.90 -8.14
C GLY A 132 13.26 30.28 -7.43
N TYR A 133 13.40 29.11 -6.79
CA TYR A 133 12.39 28.47 -5.96
C TYR A 133 12.82 28.40 -4.49
N PRO A 134 11.89 28.41 -3.52
CA PRO A 134 12.21 28.25 -2.10
C PRO A 134 12.65 26.83 -1.79
N ASP A 135 13.37 26.63 -0.68
CA ASP A 135 13.77 25.30 -0.23
C ASP A 135 12.55 24.40 0.03
N PRO A 136 12.57 23.14 -0.45
CA PRO A 136 11.41 22.26 -0.35
C PRO A 136 11.18 21.80 1.09
N GLN A 137 9.91 21.67 1.46
CA GLN A 137 9.51 20.89 2.63
C GLN A 137 9.39 19.40 2.26
N PRO A 138 9.47 18.47 3.22
CA PRO A 138 9.33 17.03 2.92
C PRO A 138 8.05 16.69 2.14
N ASN A 139 6.96 17.43 2.39
CA ASN A 139 5.69 17.24 1.71
C ASN A 139 5.71 17.68 0.24
N ASP A 140 6.63 18.56 -0.16
CA ASP A 140 6.76 19.04 -1.54
C ASP A 140 7.51 18.04 -2.44
N LEU A 141 8.16 17.04 -1.84
CA LEU A 141 9.03 16.07 -2.52
C LEU A 141 8.37 14.72 -2.81
N VAL A 142 7.13 14.53 -2.32
CA VAL A 142 6.41 13.26 -2.44
C VAL A 142 5.12 13.44 -3.22
N ILE A 143 4.74 12.40 -3.95
CA ILE A 143 3.47 12.33 -4.66
C ILE A 143 2.33 12.10 -3.68
N HIS A 144 1.26 12.88 -3.85
CA HIS A 144 0.06 12.79 -3.03
C HIS A 144 -1.14 12.23 -3.78
N GLN A 145 -2.17 11.87 -3.02
CA GLN A 145 -3.45 11.41 -3.57
C GLN A 145 -4.05 12.41 -4.56
N GLN A 146 -4.00 13.71 -4.27
CA GLN A 146 -4.57 14.72 -5.17
C GLN A 146 -3.89 14.75 -6.55
N ASP A 147 -2.61 14.37 -6.65
CA ASP A 147 -1.87 14.41 -7.91
C ASP A 147 -2.34 13.28 -8.83
N LEU A 148 -2.45 12.05 -8.30
CA LEU A 148 -3.03 10.93 -9.06
C LEU A 148 -4.50 11.17 -9.38
N GLN A 149 -5.27 11.72 -8.44
CA GLN A 149 -6.68 12.02 -8.65
C GLN A 149 -6.86 13.08 -9.74
N ALA A 150 -6.00 14.10 -9.80
CA ALA A 150 -6.01 15.10 -10.86
C ALA A 150 -5.77 14.46 -12.24
N VAL A 151 -4.81 13.53 -12.34
CA VAL A 151 -4.53 12.80 -13.58
C VAL A 151 -5.70 11.90 -13.98
N VAL A 152 -6.25 11.11 -13.05
CA VAL A 152 -7.40 10.25 -13.32
C VAL A 152 -8.60 11.06 -13.80
N ASN A 153 -8.90 12.18 -13.12
CA ASN A 153 -10.01 13.05 -13.49
C ASN A 153 -9.82 13.72 -14.85
N ALA A 154 -8.61 14.22 -15.14
CA ALA A 154 -8.30 14.80 -16.44
C ALA A 154 -8.44 13.77 -17.57
N LEU A 155 -8.00 12.54 -17.36
CA LEU A 155 -8.15 11.46 -18.35
C LEU A 155 -9.63 11.10 -18.57
N TRP A 156 -10.44 11.04 -17.52
CA TRP A 156 -11.90 10.86 -17.68
C TRP A 156 -12.54 12.03 -18.44
N GLN A 157 -12.18 13.27 -18.11
CA GLN A 157 -12.64 14.46 -18.81
C GLN A 157 -12.20 14.46 -20.28
N GLY A 158 -11.03 13.90 -20.58
CA GLY A 158 -10.51 13.69 -21.94
C GLY A 158 -11.15 12.54 -22.70
N GLY A 159 -12.17 11.88 -22.13
CA GLY A 159 -12.91 10.79 -22.79
C GLY A 159 -12.24 9.43 -22.70
N ALA A 160 -11.46 9.17 -21.63
CA ALA A 160 -11.00 7.81 -21.36
C ALA A 160 -12.21 6.85 -21.25
N ARG A 161 -12.10 5.68 -21.87
CA ARG A 161 -13.09 4.59 -21.79
C ARG A 161 -12.79 3.61 -20.66
N GLY A 162 -11.56 3.64 -20.15
CA GLY A 162 -11.11 2.83 -19.02
C GLY A 162 -9.78 3.34 -18.52
N ILE A 163 -9.59 3.31 -17.20
CA ILE A 163 -8.35 3.73 -16.54
C ILE A 163 -7.90 2.62 -15.62
N ARG A 164 -6.59 2.38 -15.60
CA ARG A 164 -5.90 1.51 -14.64
C ARG A 164 -4.82 2.31 -13.93
N VAL A 165 -4.75 2.20 -12.61
CA VAL A 165 -3.65 2.76 -11.82
C VAL A 165 -2.86 1.60 -11.25
N MET A 166 -1.56 1.60 -11.48
CA MET A 166 -0.70 0.43 -11.26
C MET A 166 -1.26 -0.77 -11.99
N ASP A 167 -1.73 -1.79 -11.29
CA ASP A 167 -2.39 -2.98 -11.83
C ASP A 167 -3.91 -3.03 -11.53
N GLN A 168 -4.48 -1.96 -10.96
CA GLN A 168 -5.87 -1.88 -10.53
C GLN A 168 -6.75 -1.15 -11.55
N ARG A 169 -7.79 -1.82 -12.07
CA ARG A 169 -8.84 -1.18 -12.89
C ARG A 169 -9.64 -0.22 -12.02
N LEU A 170 -9.88 1.00 -12.50
CA LEU A 170 -10.75 1.96 -11.83
C LEU A 170 -12.14 2.00 -12.47
N ILE A 171 -13.14 2.14 -11.61
CA ILE A 171 -14.55 2.42 -11.92
C ILE A 171 -15.03 3.62 -11.09
N SER A 172 -16.29 4.03 -11.26
CA SER A 172 -16.85 5.22 -10.59
C SER A 172 -16.81 5.17 -9.06
N THR A 173 -16.79 3.98 -8.47
CA THR A 173 -16.70 3.76 -7.02
C THR A 173 -15.27 3.48 -6.53
N SER A 174 -14.28 3.50 -7.42
CA SER A 174 -12.87 3.32 -7.05
C SER A 174 -12.29 4.59 -6.44
N ALA A 175 -11.42 4.43 -5.45
CA ALA A 175 -10.74 5.54 -4.79
C ALA A 175 -9.23 5.27 -4.67
N VAL A 176 -8.43 6.29 -4.95
CA VAL A 176 -7.02 6.36 -4.57
C VAL A 176 -6.97 6.98 -3.18
N ARG A 177 -6.32 6.31 -2.22
CA ARG A 177 -6.25 6.78 -0.83
C ARG A 177 -4.80 6.95 -0.37
N CYS A 178 -4.47 8.10 0.19
CA CYS A 178 -3.17 8.30 0.82
C CYS A 178 -3.09 7.61 2.19
N VAL A 179 -2.02 6.86 2.43
CA VAL A 179 -1.66 6.31 3.74
C VAL A 179 -0.15 6.53 3.98
N GLY A 180 0.17 7.57 4.73
CA GLY A 180 1.55 7.99 4.95
C GLY A 180 2.17 8.52 3.66
N ASN A 181 3.31 7.94 3.27
CA ASN A 181 4.01 8.21 2.00
C ASN A 181 3.69 7.20 0.90
N THR A 182 2.62 6.42 1.06
CA THR A 182 2.20 5.41 0.08
C THR A 182 0.73 5.60 -0.27
N LEU A 183 0.33 5.01 -1.40
CA LEU A 183 -1.05 5.02 -1.83
C LEU A 183 -1.65 3.63 -1.69
N ILE A 184 -2.89 3.57 -1.23
CA ILE A 184 -3.68 2.34 -1.17
C ILE A 184 -4.75 2.39 -2.26
N LEU A 185 -4.76 1.34 -3.08
CA LEU A 185 -5.78 1.09 -4.08
C LEU A 185 -6.34 -0.31 -3.84
N GLN A 186 -7.64 -0.41 -3.60
CA GLN A 186 -8.34 -1.69 -3.41
C GLN A 186 -7.67 -2.59 -2.33
N GLY A 187 -7.20 -1.96 -1.24
CA GLY A 187 -6.54 -2.67 -0.13
C GLY A 187 -5.09 -3.07 -0.38
N ARG A 188 -4.50 -2.72 -1.53
CA ARG A 188 -3.10 -2.96 -1.86
C ARG A 188 -2.29 -1.67 -1.77
N VAL A 189 -1.10 -1.76 -1.20
CA VAL A 189 -0.18 -0.63 -1.01
C VAL A 189 0.73 -0.51 -2.23
N TYR A 190 0.91 0.72 -2.73
CA TYR A 190 1.77 1.06 -3.84
C TYR A 190 2.70 2.22 -3.48
N SER A 191 3.96 2.07 -3.89
CA SER A 191 4.97 3.12 -3.86
C SER A 191 5.20 3.67 -5.27
N PRO A 192 5.74 4.89 -5.39
CA PRO A 192 6.22 5.42 -6.66
C PRO A 192 7.28 4.49 -7.32
N PRO A 193 7.44 4.54 -8.65
CA PRO A 193 6.70 5.37 -9.59
C PRO A 193 5.26 4.87 -9.83
N TYR A 194 4.31 5.81 -9.82
CA TYR A 194 2.89 5.53 -10.06
C TYR A 194 2.57 5.60 -11.54
N LYS A 195 2.12 4.47 -12.11
CA LYS A 195 1.75 4.39 -13.53
C LYS A 195 0.23 4.36 -13.69
N ILE A 196 -0.30 5.35 -14.39
CA ILE A 196 -1.72 5.46 -14.77
C ILE A 196 -1.80 5.16 -16.26
N THR A 197 -2.67 4.24 -16.68
CA THR A 197 -2.89 3.90 -18.09
C THR A 197 -4.36 4.08 -18.44
N ALA A 198 -4.65 4.92 -19.43
CA ALA A 198 -6.00 5.20 -19.88
C ALA A 198 -6.18 4.79 -21.35
N VAL A 199 -7.22 4.01 -21.64
CA VAL A 199 -7.62 3.66 -23.01
C VAL A 199 -8.57 4.73 -23.54
N GLY A 200 -8.25 5.34 -24.67
CA GLY A 200 -9.00 6.45 -25.27
C GLY A 200 -8.28 7.04 -26.48
N SER A 201 -8.79 8.15 -27.02
CA SER A 201 -8.10 8.92 -28.07
C SER A 201 -6.85 9.59 -27.48
N PRO A 202 -5.62 9.24 -27.91
CA PRO A 202 -4.41 9.81 -27.29
C PRO A 202 -4.35 11.34 -27.38
N ASP A 203 -4.80 11.91 -28.50
CA ASP A 203 -4.83 13.37 -28.68
C ASP A 203 -5.79 14.04 -27.68
N SER A 204 -6.98 13.45 -27.48
CA SER A 204 -7.97 13.99 -26.54
C SER A 204 -7.50 13.86 -25.08
N LEU A 205 -6.89 12.71 -24.75
CA LEU A 205 -6.35 12.45 -23.42
C LEU A 205 -5.18 13.40 -23.09
N LYS A 206 -4.22 13.58 -23.99
CA LYS A 206 -3.09 14.50 -23.79
C LYS A 206 -3.56 15.94 -23.65
N LYS A 207 -4.47 16.37 -24.54
CA LYS A 207 -5.08 17.69 -24.45
C LYS A 207 -5.77 17.93 -23.10
N ALA A 208 -6.45 16.92 -22.55
CA ALA A 208 -7.09 17.04 -21.24
C ALA A 208 -6.07 17.11 -20.08
N LEU A 209 -4.96 16.37 -20.17
CA LEU A 209 -3.85 16.49 -19.22
C LEU A 209 -3.26 17.91 -19.24
N ASP A 210 -2.97 18.44 -20.44
CA ASP A 210 -2.35 19.75 -20.62
C ASP A 210 -3.24 20.91 -20.15
N ASN A 211 -4.56 20.76 -20.29
CA ASN A 211 -5.55 21.77 -19.91
C ASN A 211 -5.95 21.73 -18.43
N SER A 212 -5.53 20.72 -17.66
CA SER A 212 -5.93 20.57 -16.26
C SER A 212 -5.14 21.52 -15.36
N PRO A 213 -5.80 22.49 -14.67
CA PRO A 213 -5.10 23.41 -13.77
C PRO A 213 -4.40 22.69 -12.61
N ALA A 214 -4.98 21.59 -12.12
CA ALA A 214 -4.38 20.79 -11.06
C ALA A 214 -3.07 20.12 -11.51
N ILE A 215 -3.03 19.62 -12.75
CA ILE A 215 -1.80 19.06 -13.33
C ILE A 215 -0.79 20.17 -13.60
N GLN A 216 -1.22 21.33 -14.11
CA GLN A 216 -0.34 22.48 -14.30
C GLN A 216 0.34 22.91 -12.98
N ASN A 217 -0.40 22.91 -11.87
CA ASN A 217 0.17 23.15 -10.54
C ASN A 217 1.20 22.07 -10.16
N TYR A 218 0.88 20.79 -10.35
CA TYR A 218 1.81 19.69 -10.11
C TYR A 218 3.11 19.84 -10.93
N LEU A 219 3.01 20.26 -12.20
CA LEU A 219 4.17 20.48 -13.06
C LEU A 219 5.09 21.62 -12.57
N LEU A 220 4.60 22.55 -11.76
CA LEU A 220 5.44 23.53 -11.08
C LEU A 220 6.36 22.86 -10.05
N TYR A 221 5.87 21.85 -9.33
CA TYR A 221 6.67 21.07 -8.38
C TYR A 221 7.67 20.18 -9.11
N VAL A 222 7.28 19.56 -10.23
CA VAL A 222 8.21 18.87 -11.15
C VAL A 222 9.37 19.78 -11.53
N LYS A 223 9.08 21.02 -11.93
CA LYS A 223 10.11 21.99 -12.31
C LYS A 223 10.94 22.48 -11.12
N ALA A 224 10.31 22.75 -9.98
CA ALA A 224 10.95 23.33 -8.81
C ALA A 224 11.83 22.33 -8.05
N TYR A 225 11.37 21.09 -7.91
CA TYR A 225 11.93 20.10 -6.99
C TYR A 225 12.30 18.77 -7.67
N GLY A 226 11.99 18.60 -8.96
CA GLY A 226 12.43 17.43 -9.72
C GLY A 226 11.55 16.18 -9.54
N LEU A 227 10.27 16.33 -9.18
CA LEU A 227 9.32 15.22 -9.21
C LEU A 227 9.25 14.62 -10.62
N GLY A 228 9.00 13.31 -10.71
CA GLY A 228 8.93 12.61 -11.99
C GLY A 228 7.60 12.87 -12.71
N TRP A 229 7.67 13.27 -13.97
CA TRP A 229 6.50 13.34 -14.87
C TRP A 229 6.84 12.77 -16.24
N LYS A 230 6.08 11.78 -16.69
CA LYS A 230 6.23 11.20 -18.03
C LYS A 230 4.88 10.87 -18.63
N VAL A 231 4.68 11.21 -19.90
CA VAL A 231 3.49 10.87 -20.68
C VAL A 231 3.93 10.09 -21.92
N ASP A 232 3.50 8.84 -22.04
CA ASP A 232 3.78 7.96 -23.17
C ASP A 232 2.50 7.60 -23.91
N GLU A 233 2.50 7.68 -25.23
CA GLU A 233 1.46 7.07 -26.06
C GLU A 233 1.72 5.57 -26.25
N ARG A 234 0.63 4.80 -26.34
CA ARG A 234 0.66 3.34 -26.52
C ARG A 234 -0.33 2.95 -27.61
N GLU A 235 0.09 2.09 -28.52
CA GLU A 235 -0.73 1.67 -29.67
C GLU A 235 -1.91 0.79 -29.26
N THR A 236 -1.68 -0.33 -28.59
CA THR A 236 -2.76 -1.17 -28.07
C THR A 236 -2.40 -1.66 -26.70
N VAL A 237 -3.26 -1.36 -25.73
CA VAL A 237 -3.19 -1.87 -24.36
C VAL A 237 -4.53 -2.50 -24.01
N THR A 238 -4.47 -3.66 -23.36
CA THR A 238 -5.63 -4.30 -22.75
C THR A 238 -5.63 -4.01 -21.26
N LEU A 239 -6.66 -3.32 -20.78
CA LEU A 239 -6.94 -3.18 -19.36
C LEU A 239 -7.76 -4.38 -18.88
N PRO A 240 -7.49 -4.91 -17.67
CA PRO A 240 -8.35 -5.91 -17.06
C PRO A 240 -9.74 -5.34 -16.77
N GLY A 241 -10.70 -6.24 -16.58
CA GLY A 241 -11.98 -5.90 -15.97
C GLY A 241 -11.81 -5.59 -14.48
N TYR A 242 -12.74 -4.84 -13.91
CA TYR A 242 -12.78 -4.60 -12.47
C TYR A 242 -13.18 -5.88 -11.73
N SER A 243 -12.32 -6.37 -10.83
CA SER A 243 -12.51 -7.59 -10.04
C SER A 243 -13.04 -7.35 -8.62
N GLY A 244 -13.09 -6.10 -8.16
CA GLY A 244 -13.68 -5.73 -6.87
C GLY A 244 -15.22 -5.76 -6.88
N THR A 245 -15.85 -5.65 -5.71
CA THR A 245 -17.33 -5.67 -5.62
C THR A 245 -17.98 -4.45 -6.28
N VAL A 246 -19.04 -4.70 -7.05
CA VAL A 246 -19.92 -3.66 -7.62
C VAL A 246 -21.22 -3.52 -6.83
N ASP A 247 -21.40 -4.34 -5.78
CA ASP A 247 -22.62 -4.33 -4.97
C ASP A 247 -22.75 -3.03 -4.19
N LEU A 248 -23.96 -2.50 -4.19
CA LEU A 248 -24.31 -1.34 -3.38
C LEU A 248 -25.04 -1.81 -2.13
N HIS A 249 -24.53 -1.43 -0.95
CA HIS A 249 -25.11 -1.88 0.33
C HIS A 249 -26.49 -1.26 0.63
N TYR A 250 -26.75 -0.04 0.13
CA TYR A 250 -27.96 0.72 0.46
C TYR A 250 -28.87 0.99 -0.75
N ALA A 251 -28.33 0.98 -1.97
CA ALA A 251 -29.08 1.22 -3.18
C ALA A 251 -29.53 -0.10 -3.82
N LYS A 252 -30.69 -0.09 -4.48
CA LYS A 252 -31.22 -1.23 -5.23
C LYS A 252 -31.64 -0.77 -6.63
N PRO A 253 -31.52 -1.63 -7.65
CA PRO A 253 -32.05 -1.34 -8.98
C PRO A 253 -33.55 -1.02 -8.90
N VAL A 254 -33.99 0.00 -9.64
CA VAL A 254 -35.41 0.27 -9.85
C VAL A 254 -35.96 -0.85 -10.73
N LYS A 255 -37.07 -1.46 -10.30
CA LYS A 255 -37.76 -2.51 -11.06
C LYS A 255 -38.53 -1.92 -12.23
#